data_AF-A0A158KVR2-F1
#
_entry.id   AF-A0A158KVR2-F1
#
_cell.length_a   1.000
_cell.length_b   1.000
_cell.length_c   1.000
_cell.angle_alpha   90.00
_cell.angle_beta   90.00
_cell.angle_gamma   90.00
#
_symmetry.space_group_name_H-M   'P 1'
#
loop_
_entity.id
_entity.type
_entity.pdbx_description
1 polymer ?
#
loop_
_entity_poly.entity_id
_entity_poly.type
_entity_poly.pdbx_seq_one_letter_code
_entity_poly.pdbx_strand_id
1 'polypeptide(L)' 'MRFDLNDYSIPHTHGRRTLTVRVDQHQVRILDGADVVAAHARSYNRGAQIERGAHRCAGGAQT' A
#
# COMPACT_ATOMS: atom_id res chain seq x y z
N MET A 1 1.33 -4.81 3.42
CA MET A 1 1.12 -4.45 4.84
C MET A 1 -0.36 -4.41 5.11
N ARG A 2 -0.76 -4.90 6.28
CA ARG A 2 -2.18 -4.99 6.62
C ARG A 2 -2.59 -3.85 7.54
N PHE A 3 -3.61 -3.10 7.15
CA PHE A 3 -4.23 -2.01 7.93
C PHE A 3 -5.74 -2.04 7.74
N ASP A 4 -6.50 -1.98 8.84
CA ASP A 4 -7.97 -2.00 8.82
C ASP A 4 -8.57 -3.16 8.01
N LEU A 5 -7.98 -4.35 8.15
CA LEU A 5 -8.31 -5.56 7.38
C LEU A 5 -8.04 -5.47 5.87
N ASN A 6 -7.39 -4.40 5.39
CA ASN A 6 -7.00 -4.23 4.00
C ASN A 6 -5.48 -4.42 3.83
N ASP A 7 -5.09 -5.03 2.73
CA ASP A 7 -3.69 -5.28 2.39
C ASP A 7 -3.21 -4.23 1.38
N TYR A 8 -2.33 -3.34 1.83
CA TYR A 8 -1.71 -2.30 1.01
C TYR A 8 -0.34 -2.75 0.50
N SER A 9 -0.10 -2.61 -0.80
CA SER A 9 1.21 -2.94 -1.40
C SER A 9 2.26 -1.88 -1.05
N ILE A 10 3.52 -2.31 -0.93
CA ILE A 10 4.69 -1.44 -0.87
C ILE A 10 5.70 -1.76 -1.96
N PRO A 11 6.53 -0.79 -2.34
CA PRO A 11 7.72 -1.06 -3.13
C PRO A 11 8.60 -2.08 -2.41
N HIS A 12 8.90 -3.19 -3.09
CA HIS A 12 9.80 -4.24 -2.60
C HIS A 12 11.25 -3.76 -2.42
N THR A 13 11.59 -2.57 -2.92
CA THR A 13 12.88 -1.91 -2.71
C THR A 13 13.13 -1.49 -1.27
N HIS A 14 12.08 -1.35 -0.46
CA HIS A 14 12.19 -0.99 0.96
C HIS A 14 11.99 -2.23 1.84
N GLY A 15 13.02 -3.09 1.88
CA GLY A 15 13.02 -4.32 2.67
C GLY A 15 13.04 -4.07 4.18
N ARG A 16 12.19 -4.79 4.92
CA ARG A 16 12.16 -5.01 6.40
C ARG A 16 12.63 -3.82 7.26
N ARG A 17 12.13 -2.62 6.97
CA ARG A 17 12.31 -1.41 7.79
C ARG A 17 11.04 -1.07 8.56
N THR A 18 11.19 -0.30 9.63
CA THR A 18 10.07 0.26 10.38
C THR A 18 9.44 1.38 9.56
N LEU A 19 8.29 1.09 8.95
CA LEU A 19 7.53 2.06 8.17
C LEU A 19 6.43 2.69 9.02
N THR A 20 6.24 3.99 8.86
CA THR A 20 5.16 4.73 9.52
C THR A 20 3.95 4.80 8.61
N VAL A 21 2.79 4.38 9.09
CA VAL A 21 1.53 4.53 8.34
C VAL A 21 0.82 5.79 8.82
N ARG A 22 0.56 6.71 7.89
CA ARG A 22 -0.34 7.85 8.11
C ARG A 22 -1.62 7.66 7.34
N VAL A 23 -2.74 7.86 8.02
CA VAL A 23 -4.06 7.68 7.45
C VAL A 23 -4.84 8.97 7.57
N ASP A 24 -5.30 9.46 6.44
CA ASP A 24 -6.24 10.58 6.32
C ASP A 24 -7.64 10.03 5.98
N GLN A 25 -8.63 10.92 5.90
CA GLN A 25 -10.00 10.55 5.52
C GLN A 25 -10.09 10.00 4.08
N HIS A 26 -9.15 10.37 3.22
CA HIS A 26 -9.16 10.02 1.79
C HIS A 26 -8.04 9.07 1.38
N GLN A 27 -6.99 8.90 2.19
CA GLN A 27 -5.77 8.23 1.75
C GLN A 27 -4.97 7.59 2.87
N VAL A 28 -4.26 6.52 2.52
CA VAL A 28 -3.32 5.79 3.38
C VAL A 28 -1.93 5.97 2.80
N ARG A 29 -1.06 6.63 3.54
CA ARG A 29 0.34 6.90 3.18
C ARG A 29 1.26 6.06 4.05
N ILE A 30 2.30 5.54 3.44
CA ILE A 30 3.34 4.74 4.07
C ILE A 30 4.64 5.52 3.92
N LEU A 31 5.31 5.76 5.04
CA LEU A 31 6.52 6.58 5.12
C LEU A 31 7.71 5.74 5.63
N ASP A 32 8.89 5.95 5.05
CA ASP A 32 10.18 5.50 5.59
C ASP A 32 10.88 6.73 6.20
N GLY A 33 10.74 6.90 7.52
CA GLY A 33 11.17 8.12 8.19
C GLY A 33 10.37 9.34 7.70
N ALA A 34 11.02 10.23 6.94
CA ALA A 34 10.42 11.44 6.39
C ALA A 34 9.92 11.29 4.94
N ASP A 35 10.28 10.20 4.25
CA ASP A 35 9.97 9.99 2.84
C ASP A 35 8.67 9.20 2.65
N VAL A 36 7.85 9.57 1.65
CA VAL A 36 6.60 8.86 1.34
C VAL A 36 6.87 7.78 0.30
N VAL A 37 6.99 6.54 0.76
CA VAL A 37 7.31 5.39 -0.10
C VAL A 37 6.09 4.82 -0.82
N ALA A 38 4.88 4.97 -0.26
CA ALA A 38 3.64 4.58 -0.94
C ALA A 38 2.46 5.43 -0.47
N ALA A 39 1.52 5.67 -1.39
CA ALA A 39 0.27 6.37 -1.09
C ALA A 39 -0.87 5.69 -1.85
N HIS A 40 -1.93 5.37 -1.13
CA HIS A 40 -3.11 4.66 -1.63
C HIS A 40 -4.36 5.44 -1.28
N ALA A 41 -5.39 5.36 -2.13
CA ALA A 41 -6.71 5.82 -1.75
C ALA A 41 -7.21 4.96 -0.58
N ARG A 42 -7.83 5.60 0.42
CA ARG A 42 -8.35 4.87 1.57
C ARG A 42 -9.57 4.06 1.14
N SER A 43 -9.52 2.77 1.41
CA SER A 43 -10.67 1.88 1.26
C SER A 43 -11.28 1.61 2.63
N TYR A 44 -12.61 1.64 2.69
CA TYR A 44 -13.41 1.25 3.87
C TYR A 44 -14.03 -0.15 3.68
N ASN A 45 -13.69 -0.83 2.59
CA ASN A 45 -14.11 -2.21 2.37
C ASN A 45 -13.35 -3.15 3.33
N ARG A 46 -13.84 -4.39 3.49
CA ARG A 46 -13.21 -5.40 4.34
C ARG A 46 -12.44 -6.41 3.48
N GLY A 47 -11.18 -6.67 3.82
CA GLY A 47 -10.37 -7.67 3.12
C GLY A 47 -9.92 -7.25 1.72
N ALA A 48 -9.95 -5.96 1.39
CA ALA A 48 -9.53 -5.50 0.06
C ALA A 48 -8.00 -5.49 -0.04
N GLN A 49 -7.51 -5.99 -1.18
CA GLN A 49 -6.12 -5.85 -1.58
C GLN A 49 -5.99 -4.58 -2.44
N ILE A 50 -5.33 -3.57 -1.89
CA ILE A 50 -5.13 -2.27 -2.54
C ILE A 50 -3.70 -2.22 -3.08
N GLU A 51 -3.60 -2.48 -4.38
CA GLU A 51 -2.35 -2.45 -5.10
C GLU A 51 -2.19 -1.12 -5.85
N ARG A 52 -1.02 -0.50 -5.74
CA ARG A 52 -0.68 0.64 -6.59
C ARG A 52 -0.22 0.10 -7.95
N GLY A 53 -0.75 0.66 -9.04
CA GLY A 53 -0.45 0.22 -10.40
C GLY A 53 1.06 0.20 -10.76
N ALA A 54 1.87 1.04 -10.10
CA ALA A 54 3.33 1.06 -10.27
C ALA A 54 4.05 -0.17 -9.66
N HIS A 55 3.36 -1.00 -8.86
CA HIS A 55 3.89 -2.26 -8.31
C HIS A 55 3.46 -3.50 -9.10
N ARG A 56 2.58 -3.32 -10.08
CA ARG A 56 2.15 -4.40 -10.95
C ARG A 56 3.26 -4.64 -11.98
N CYS A 57 4.19 -5.56 -11.68
CA CYS A 57 4.87 -6.25 -12.76
C CYS A 57 3.78 -6.89 -13.62
N ALA A 58 3.68 -6.48 -14.88
CA ALA A 58 2.69 -6.99 -15.80
C ALA A 58 2.92 -8.51 -15.99
N GLY A 59 1.95 -9.32 -15.59
CA GLY A 59 1.88 -10.75 -15.86
C GLY A 59 0.91 -11.41 -14.89
N GLY A 60 -0.20 -12.00 -15.29
CA GLY A 60 -0.77 -12.22 -16.61
C GLY A 60 -2.28 -12.41 -16.48
N ALA A 61 -2.89 -12.72 -17.61
CA ALA A 61 -4.32 -12.84 -17.88
C ALA A 61 -5.16 -13.50 -16.77
N GLN A 62 -6.32 -12.90 -16.49
CA GLN A 62 -7.48 -13.60 -15.95
C GLN A 62 -8.23 -14.21 -17.14
N THR A 63 -8.30 -15.54 -17.20
CA THR A 63 -9.23 -16.33 -18.03
C THR A 63 -10.18 -17.03 -17.09
#